data_AF-A0A445LW36-F1
#
_entry.id   AF-A0A445LW36-F1
#
_cell.length_a   1.000
_cell.length_b   1.000
_cell.length_c   1.000
_cell.angle_alpha   90.00
_cell.angle_beta   90.00
_cell.angle_gamma   90.00
#
_symmetry.space_group_name_H-M   'P 1'
#
loop_
_entity.id
_entity.type
_entity.pdbx_description
1 polymer ?
#
loop_
_entity_poly.entity_id
_entity_poly.type
_entity_poly.pdbx_seq_one_letter_code
_entity_poly.pdbx_strand_id
1 'polypeptide(L)'
;MYTKEEADGRRLKNPFDTITEGIGINRITRNFAMAKLDGAFRGTDREAVEMSRFLLKNDGLFLGSSSAMNCVGAVRVAQAIGPGHTIVTILCDSGMRHLSKFYDAEYLSLLGLTPKATGLELLGIK
;
A
#
# COMPACT_ATOMS: atom_id res chain seq x y z
N MET A 1 -11.15 19.56 1.49
CA MET A 1 -10.28 18.47 0.98
C MET A 1 -10.99 17.52 0.02
N TYR A 2 -12.31 17.63 -0.23
CA TYR A 2 -12.97 17.19 -1.48
C TYR A 2 -14.22 18.07 -1.69
N THR A 3 -14.58 18.44 -2.92
CA THR A 3 -15.76 19.28 -3.23
C THR A 3 -17.00 18.42 -3.53
N LYS A 4 -18.22 19.01 -3.53
CA LYS A 4 -19.45 18.27 -3.91
C LYS A 4 -19.38 17.65 -5.31
N GLU A 5 -18.48 18.15 -6.18
CA GLU A 5 -18.23 17.61 -7.51
C GLU A 5 -17.49 16.25 -7.52
N GLU A 6 -16.93 15.81 -6.38
CA GLU A 6 -16.25 14.53 -6.23
C GLU A 6 -17.16 13.44 -5.64
N ALA A 7 -18.48 13.68 -5.56
CA ALA A 7 -19.46 12.68 -5.15
C ALA A 7 -19.66 11.57 -6.21
N ASP A 8 -20.12 10.39 -5.75
CA ASP A 8 -20.31 9.18 -6.56
C ASP A 8 -21.13 9.44 -7.85
N GLY A 9 -20.66 8.89 -8.98
CA GLY A 9 -21.36 8.95 -10.27
C GLY A 9 -21.07 10.15 -11.19
N ARG A 10 -20.14 11.07 -10.84
CA ARG A 10 -19.92 12.31 -11.63
C ARG A 10 -18.47 12.64 -12.08
N ARG A 11 -17.43 11.81 -11.85
CA ARG A 11 -16.04 12.24 -12.19
C ARG A 11 -15.10 11.20 -12.83
N LEU A 12 -14.17 11.76 -13.63
CA LEU A 12 -13.19 11.16 -14.55
C LEU A 12 -11.98 10.47 -13.88
N LYS A 13 -11.25 9.70 -14.71
CA LYS A 13 -10.07 8.84 -14.46
C LYS A 13 -9.05 9.40 -13.44
N ASN A 14 -8.41 8.51 -12.69
CA ASN A 14 -7.42 8.83 -11.66
C ASN A 14 -6.23 9.62 -12.25
N PRO A 15 -5.91 10.85 -11.79
CA PRO A 15 -4.80 11.64 -12.30
C PRO A 15 -3.44 11.22 -11.72
N PHE A 16 -3.44 10.31 -10.73
CA PHE A 16 -2.21 9.77 -10.15
C PHE A 16 -1.91 8.41 -10.77
N ASP A 17 -0.73 8.29 -11.36
CA ASP A 17 -0.23 7.05 -11.92
C ASP A 17 0.55 6.31 -10.82
N THR A 18 -0.01 5.22 -10.31
CA THR A 18 0.57 4.35 -9.29
C THR A 18 0.44 2.90 -9.76
N ILE A 19 1.45 2.09 -9.47
CA ILE A 19 1.41 0.65 -9.77
C ILE A 19 0.63 -0.14 -8.72
N THR A 20 0.24 0.51 -7.62
CA THR A 20 -0.54 -0.10 -6.54
C THR A 20 -2.01 -0.18 -6.97
N GLU A 21 -2.61 -1.35 -6.81
CA GLU A 21 -3.97 -1.64 -7.31
C GLU A 21 -4.93 -1.90 -6.15
N GLY A 22 -6.19 -1.49 -6.31
CA GLY A 22 -7.27 -1.77 -5.35
C GLY A 22 -7.42 -0.76 -4.19
N ILE A 23 -6.50 0.20 -4.05
CA ILE A 23 -6.56 1.27 -3.05
C ILE A 23 -6.30 2.64 -3.69
N GLY A 24 -6.71 3.72 -3.01
CA GLY A 24 -6.56 5.08 -3.52
C GLY A 24 -7.69 5.47 -4.48
N ILE A 25 -8.73 6.12 -3.94
CA ILE A 25 -9.88 6.60 -4.69
C ILE A 25 -9.95 8.11 -4.61
N ASN A 26 -10.20 8.79 -5.74
CA ASN A 26 -10.30 10.26 -5.77
C ASN A 26 -11.70 10.78 -5.44
N ARG A 27 -12.45 10.03 -4.63
CA ARG A 27 -13.78 10.41 -4.16
C ARG A 27 -14.05 9.82 -2.79
N ILE A 28 -14.87 10.52 -2.02
CA ILE A 28 -15.43 9.98 -0.79
C ILE A 28 -16.69 9.21 -1.16
N THR A 29 -16.65 7.88 -1.00
CA THR A 29 -17.84 7.04 -1.14
C THR A 29 -18.71 7.13 0.10
N ARG A 30 -20.01 6.85 -0.03
CA ARG A 30 -20.95 6.92 1.09
C ARG A 30 -20.53 6.01 2.26
N ASN A 31 -20.01 4.82 1.96
CA ASN A 31 -19.52 3.90 2.99
C ASN A 31 -18.26 4.44 3.69
N PHE A 32 -17.34 5.05 2.95
CA PHE A 32 -16.13 5.64 3.53
C PHE A 32 -16.45 6.86 4.40
N ALA A 33 -17.45 7.67 4.03
CA ALA A 33 -17.90 8.81 4.83
C ALA A 33 -18.43 8.41 6.22
N MET A 34 -18.82 7.14 6.43
CA MET A 34 -19.27 6.62 7.72
C MET A 34 -18.15 5.98 8.54
N ALA A 35 -16.92 5.89 7.99
CA ALA A 35 -15.80 5.28 8.69
C ALA A 35 -15.34 6.15 9.86
N LYS A 36 -15.09 5.52 11.01
CA LYS A 36 -14.43 6.15 12.16
C LYS A 36 -12.93 5.96 11.98
N LEU A 37 -12.21 7.04 11.67
CA LEU A 37 -10.78 7.01 11.34
C LEU A 37 -10.04 7.97 12.28
N ASP A 38 -9.00 7.46 12.95
CA ASP A 38 -8.14 8.28 13.82
C ASP A 38 -6.97 8.92 13.05
N GLY A 39 -6.68 8.42 11.84
CA GLY A 39 -5.60 8.92 11.02
C GLY A 39 -5.46 8.17 9.70
N ALA A 40 -4.42 8.55 8.94
CA ALA A 40 -4.04 7.91 7.68
C ALA A 40 -2.54 8.06 7.45
N PHE A 41 -1.98 7.09 6.71
CA PHE A 41 -0.62 7.19 6.19
C PHE A 41 -0.64 7.25 4.68
N ARG A 42 0.27 8.03 4.11
CA ARG A 42 0.57 8.00 2.68
C ARG A 42 1.87 7.24 2.47
N GLY A 43 1.80 6.17 1.69
CA GLY A 43 2.98 5.43 1.24
C GLY A 43 3.26 5.66 -0.24
N THR A 44 4.41 5.15 -0.68
CA THR A 44 4.89 5.21 -2.07
C THR A 44 4.89 3.83 -2.72
N ASP A 45 4.90 3.79 -4.05
CA ASP A 45 5.03 2.52 -4.80
C ASP A 45 6.31 1.76 -4.44
N ARG A 46 7.40 2.50 -4.21
CA ARG A 46 8.66 1.93 -3.69
C ARG A 46 8.40 1.14 -2.41
N GLU A 47 7.76 1.77 -1.42
CA GLU A 47 7.54 1.13 -0.13
C GLU A 47 6.66 -0.12 -0.25
N ALA A 48 5.61 -0.09 -1.08
CA ALA A 48 4.81 -1.28 -1.36
C ALA A 48 5.66 -2.40 -1.97
N VAL A 49 6.45 -2.09 -3.01
CA VAL A 49 7.30 -3.08 -3.68
C VAL A 49 8.31 -3.68 -2.71
N GLU A 50 9.07 -2.86 -2.01
CA GLU A 50 10.09 -3.35 -1.06
C GLU A 50 9.45 -4.18 0.07
N MET A 51 8.35 -3.71 0.66
CA MET A 51 7.64 -4.44 1.71
C MET A 51 7.14 -5.81 1.22
N SER A 52 6.59 -5.88 -0.01
CA SER A 52 6.14 -7.15 -0.57
C SER A 52 7.28 -8.16 -0.74
N ARG A 53 8.49 -7.71 -1.10
CA ARG A 53 9.66 -8.57 -1.24
C ARG A 53 10.23 -8.97 0.11
N PHE A 54 10.22 -8.05 1.08
CA PHE A 54 10.60 -8.33 2.45
C PHE A 54 9.72 -9.43 3.05
N LEU A 55 8.40 -9.30 2.99
CA LEU A 55 7.46 -10.28 3.55
C LEU A 55 7.53 -11.64 2.83
N LEU A 56 7.69 -11.63 1.50
CA LEU A 56 7.87 -12.87 0.75
C LEU A 56 9.14 -13.62 1.17
N LYS A 57 10.24 -12.89 1.37
CA LYS A 57 11.54 -13.47 1.72
C LYS A 57 11.60 -13.95 3.18
N ASN A 58 11.07 -13.17 4.12
CA ASN A 58 11.24 -13.43 5.55
C ASN A 58 10.09 -14.23 6.15
N ASP A 59 8.86 -14.02 5.67
CA ASP A 59 7.65 -14.62 6.24
C ASP A 59 6.99 -15.64 5.30
N GLY A 60 7.46 -15.74 4.05
CA GLY A 60 6.85 -16.60 3.02
C GLY A 60 5.50 -16.09 2.50
N LEU A 61 5.17 -14.82 2.75
CA LEU A 61 3.89 -14.24 2.39
C LEU A 61 3.91 -13.65 0.98
N PHE A 62 3.22 -14.30 0.04
CA PHE A 62 3.08 -13.85 -1.34
C PHE A 62 1.83 -12.97 -1.54
N LEU A 63 1.99 -11.66 -1.38
CA LEU A 63 0.89 -10.71 -1.18
C LEU A 63 0.73 -9.73 -2.35
N GLY A 64 -0.51 -9.26 -2.57
CA GLY A 64 -0.77 -8.17 -3.51
C GLY A 64 -0.30 -6.80 -3.02
N SER A 65 -0.34 -5.82 -3.93
CA SER A 65 0.19 -4.47 -3.70
C SER A 65 -0.50 -3.73 -2.54
N SER A 66 -1.84 -3.83 -2.44
CA SER A 66 -2.59 -3.22 -1.34
C SER A 66 -2.26 -3.83 0.04
N SER A 67 -2.10 -5.15 0.12
CA SER A 67 -1.67 -5.86 1.33
C SER A 67 -0.28 -5.41 1.78
N ALA A 68 0.67 -5.26 0.84
CA ALA A 68 1.99 -4.76 1.16
C ALA A 68 1.95 -3.33 1.72
N MET A 69 1.13 -2.45 1.14
CA MET A 69 0.92 -1.09 1.65
C MET A 69 0.28 -1.08 3.05
N ASN A 70 -0.66 -1.99 3.32
CA ASN A 70 -1.22 -2.17 4.65
C ASN A 70 -0.17 -2.56 5.70
N CYS A 71 0.81 -3.40 5.33
CA CYS A 71 1.93 -3.74 6.20
C CYS A 71 2.89 -2.56 6.43
N VAL A 72 3.15 -1.73 5.42
CA VAL A 72 3.88 -0.46 5.58
C VAL A 72 3.20 0.43 6.62
N GLY A 73 1.88 0.59 6.51
CA GLY A 73 1.08 1.34 7.49
C GLY A 73 1.18 0.74 8.88
N ALA A 74 1.05 -0.59 9.02
CA ALA A 74 1.15 -1.28 10.31
C ALA A 74 2.49 -1.06 11.00
N VAL A 75 3.61 -1.12 10.26
CA VAL A 75 4.94 -0.86 10.82
C VAL A 75 5.07 0.59 11.28
N ARG A 76 4.57 1.57 10.51
CA ARG A 76 4.58 2.99 10.92
C ARG A 76 3.74 3.23 12.17
N VAL A 77 2.58 2.58 12.30
CA VAL A 77 1.78 2.61 13.53
C VAL A 77 2.58 2.02 14.70
N ALA A 78 3.22 0.88 14.51
CA ALA A 78 4.04 0.23 15.54
C ALA A 78 5.15 1.15 16.06
N GLN A 79 5.82 1.87 15.15
CA GLN A 79 6.83 2.86 15.50
C GLN A 79 6.24 4.03 16.30
N ALA A 80 5.03 4.49 15.94
CA ALA A 80 4.40 5.63 16.58
C ALA A 80 3.88 5.33 18.00
N ILE A 81 3.32 4.14 18.23
CA ILE A 81 2.69 3.79 19.52
C ILE A 81 3.63 3.05 20.49
N GLY A 82 4.77 2.55 20.00
CA GLY A 82 5.75 1.88 20.84
C GLY A 82 5.37 0.44 21.26
N PRO A 83 6.26 -0.23 22.00
CA PRO A 83 6.12 -1.64 22.36
C PRO A 83 4.94 -1.90 23.30
N GLY A 84 4.48 -3.15 23.37
CA GLY A 84 3.39 -3.59 24.25
C GLY A 84 1.99 -3.52 23.62
N HIS A 85 1.88 -3.02 22.39
CA HIS A 85 0.62 -2.96 21.64
C HIS A 85 0.51 -4.10 20.63
N THR A 86 -0.72 -4.52 20.33
CA THR A 86 -1.04 -5.45 19.25
C THR A 86 -1.66 -4.69 18.09
N ILE A 87 -1.08 -4.85 16.90
CA ILE A 87 -1.58 -4.24 15.66
C ILE A 87 -2.13 -5.34 14.77
N VAL A 88 -3.33 -5.11 14.25
CA VAL A 88 -4.00 -6.01 13.31
C VAL A 88 -4.14 -5.30 11.98
N THR A 89 -3.83 -6.00 10.90
CA THR A 89 -3.98 -5.49 9.53
C THR A 89 -4.56 -6.56 8.61
N ILE A 90 -5.15 -6.13 7.49
CA ILE A 90 -5.84 -7.01 6.54
C ILE A 90 -4.95 -7.21 5.31
N LEU A 91 -4.79 -8.47 4.90
CA LEU A 91 -4.13 -8.85 3.65
C LEU A 91 -5.23 -9.17 2.62
N CYS A 92 -5.46 -8.24 1.70
CA CYS A 92 -6.62 -8.20 0.83
C CYS A 92 -6.59 -9.26 -0.28
N ASP A 93 -5.41 -9.53 -0.85
CA ASP A 93 -5.22 -10.53 -1.89
C ASP A 93 -3.77 -11.05 -2.00
N SER A 94 -3.60 -12.11 -2.78
CA SER A 94 -2.32 -12.75 -3.09
C SER A 94 -1.60 -12.05 -4.24
N GLY A 95 -0.26 -12.13 -4.23
CA GLY A 95 0.60 -11.67 -5.32
C GLY A 95 0.33 -12.32 -6.68
N MET A 96 -0.38 -13.46 -6.70
CA MET A 96 -0.76 -14.15 -7.95
C MET A 96 -1.57 -13.26 -8.91
N ARG A 97 -2.36 -12.33 -8.37
CA ARG A 97 -3.16 -11.38 -9.17
C ARG A 97 -2.34 -10.24 -9.78
N HIS A 98 -1.07 -10.10 -9.39
CA HIS A 98 -0.23 -8.94 -9.71
C HIS A 98 1.05 -9.31 -10.49
N LEU A 99 1.07 -10.50 -11.11
CA LEU A 99 2.25 -11.07 -11.79
C LEU A 99 2.76 -10.24 -12.97
N SER A 100 1.87 -9.57 -13.71
CA SER A 100 2.23 -8.81 -14.93
C SER A 100 2.65 -7.36 -14.69
N LYS A 101 2.61 -6.90 -13.43
CA LYS A 101 3.00 -5.53 -13.06
C LYS A 101 3.81 -5.51 -11.76
N PHE A 102 3.15 -5.61 -10.61
CA PHE A 102 3.77 -5.48 -9.29
C PHE A 102 4.83 -6.56 -8.99
N TYR A 103 4.73 -7.72 -9.63
CA TYR A 103 5.72 -8.81 -9.57
C TYR A 103 6.54 -9.00 -10.85
N ASP A 104 6.33 -8.16 -11.86
CA ASP A 104 7.09 -8.22 -13.11
C ASP A 104 8.39 -7.42 -13.00
N ALA A 105 9.53 -8.09 -13.15
CA ALA A 105 10.84 -7.48 -12.97
C ALA A 105 11.17 -6.43 -14.04
N GLU A 106 10.76 -6.67 -15.29
CA GLU A 106 11.01 -5.75 -16.40
C GLU A 106 10.16 -4.48 -16.24
N TYR A 107 8.89 -4.64 -15.91
CA TYR A 107 7.96 -3.55 -15.64
C TYR A 107 8.45 -2.66 -14.50
N LEU A 108 8.86 -3.26 -13.37
CA LEU A 108 9.40 -2.50 -12.25
C LEU A 108 10.70 -1.77 -12.63
N SER A 109 11.58 -2.40 -13.42
CA SER A 109 12.82 -1.79 -13.88
C SER A 109 12.58 -0.54 -14.75
N LEU A 110 11.62 -0.60 -15.67
CA LEU A 110 11.22 0.54 -16.51
C LEU A 110 10.74 1.75 -15.70
N LEU A 111 10.12 1.50 -14.55
CA LEU A 111 9.64 2.53 -13.63
C LEU A 111 10.69 2.93 -12.58
N GLY A 112 11.91 2.37 -12.68
CA GLY A 112 12.97 2.57 -11.72
C GLY A 112 12.67 1.95 -10.35
N LEU A 113 11.68 1.07 -10.23
CA LEU A 113 11.16 0.42 -9.01
C LEU A 113 11.76 -0.95 -8.71
N THR A 114 12.87 -1.34 -9.33
CA THR A 114 13.56 -2.61 -9.03
C THR A 114 13.81 -2.73 -7.53
N PRO A 115 13.33 -3.80 -6.85
CA PRO A 115 13.50 -3.98 -5.41
C PRO A 115 14.98 -4.06 -5.02
N LYS A 116 15.36 -3.40 -3.92
CA LYS A 116 16.75 -3.36 -3.43
C LYS A 116 16.88 -3.69 -1.95
N ALA A 117 15.83 -3.55 -1.17
CA ALA A 117 15.88 -3.72 0.27
C ALA A 117 16.13 -5.19 0.62
N THR A 118 16.98 -5.39 1.61
CA THR A 118 17.30 -6.68 2.21
C THR A 118 16.59 -6.91 3.54
N GLY A 119 16.17 -5.83 4.19
CA GLY A 119 15.42 -5.77 5.45
C GLY A 119 14.46 -4.56 5.51
N LEU A 120 14.11 -4.13 6.72
CA LEU A 120 13.18 -3.02 6.97
C LEU A 120 13.82 -1.62 6.87
N GLU A 121 15.07 -1.52 6.42
CA GLU A 121 15.72 -0.23 6.11
C GLU A 121 14.91 0.62 5.13
N LEU A 122 14.02 0.00 4.35
CA LEU A 122 13.06 0.67 3.46
C LEU A 122 12.13 1.66 4.20
N LEU A 123 11.93 1.49 5.51
CA LEU A 123 11.11 2.35 6.38
C LEU A 123 11.95 3.24 7.31
N GLY A 124 13.26 3.34 7.07
CA GLY A 124 14.18 4.09 7.94
C GLY A 124 14.40 3.43 9.30
N ILE A 125 14.08 2.14 9.43
CA ILE A 125 14.38 1.33 10.62
C ILE A 125 15.85 0.90 10.50
N LYS A 126 16.67 1.28 11.48
CA LYS A 126 18.05 0.79 11.63
C LYS A 126 18.05 -0.50 12.44
#